data_AF-A0A8J7YMS9-F1
#
_entry.id   AF-A0A8J7YMS9-F1
#
_cell.length_a   1.000
_cell.length_b   1.000
_cell.length_c   1.000
_cell.angle_alpha   90.00
_cell.angle_beta   90.00
_cell.angle_gamma   90.00
#
_symmetry.space_group_name_H-M   'P 1'
#
loop_
_entity.id
_entity.type
_entity.pdbx_description
1 polymer ?
#
loop_
_entity_poly.entity_id
_entity_poly.type
_entity_poly.pdbx_seq_one_letter_code
_entity_poly.pdbx_strand_id
1 'polypeptide(L)'
;MPQRKFITELKGKTVMTEDGQILGLIDNFIIETATGMIENVLVIPAEEIEPRLFRTDDQGRLVLPFSEMRAVKDVVVMNMK
;
A
#
# COMPACT_ATOMS: atom_id res chain seq x y z
N MET A 1 22.55 -7.78 -8.79
CA MET A 1 22.53 -7.29 -7.39
C MET A 1 21.09 -7.17 -6.95
N PRO A 2 20.70 -7.57 -5.73
CA PRO A 2 19.33 -7.36 -5.26
C PRO A 2 19.04 -5.86 -5.25
N GLN A 3 17.97 -5.45 -5.93
CA GLN A 3 17.55 -4.06 -5.98
C GLN A 3 17.01 -3.68 -4.61
N ARG A 4 17.69 -2.76 -3.92
CA ARG A 4 17.21 -2.19 -2.66
C ARG A 4 16.20 -1.09 -2.97
N LYS A 5 15.14 -1.01 -2.16
CA LYS A 5 14.15 0.07 -2.17
C LYS A 5 14.04 0.64 -0.77
N PHE A 6 13.94 1.96 -0.68
CA PHE A 6 13.72 2.63 0.60
C PHE A 6 12.23 2.94 0.76
N ILE A 7 11.71 2.84 1.98
CA ILE A 7 10.31 3.16 2.29
C ILE A 7 9.97 4.60 1.87
N THR A 8 10.93 5.52 2.00
CA THR A 8 10.81 6.91 1.57
C THR A 8 10.58 7.05 0.06
N GLU A 9 11.02 6.10 -0.76
CA GLU A 9 10.76 6.08 -2.21
C GLU A 9 9.35 5.58 -2.54
N LEU A 10 8.67 4.94 -1.59
CA LEU A 10 7.31 4.41 -1.77
C LEU A 10 6.24 5.42 -1.40
N LYS A 11 6.54 6.32 -0.45
CA LYS A 11 5.59 7.34 -0.01
C LYS A 11 5.16 8.22 -1.19
N GLY A 12 3.85 8.42 -1.33
CA GLY A 12 3.24 9.17 -2.42
C GLY A 12 3.10 8.39 -3.73
N LYS A 13 3.57 7.14 -3.85
CA LYS A 13 3.33 6.34 -5.05
C LYS A 13 1.86 5.91 -5.14
N THR A 14 1.37 5.86 -6.38
CA THR A 14 0.06 5.29 -6.69
C THR A 14 0.05 3.81 -6.43
N VAL A 15 -0.98 3.34 -5.73
CA VAL A 15 -1.30 1.93 -5.53
C VAL A 15 -2.35 1.52 -6.54
N MET A 16 -2.08 0.43 -7.24
CA MET A 16 -2.94 -0.13 -8.28
C MET A 16 -3.11 -1.63 -8.06
N THR A 17 -4.29 -2.17 -8.38
CA THR A 17 -4.55 -3.61 -8.37
C THR A 17 -3.96 -4.30 -9.61
N GLU A 18 -3.91 -5.63 -9.62
CA GLU A 18 -3.44 -6.42 -10.78
C GLU A 18 -4.31 -6.21 -12.04
N ASP A 19 -5.60 -5.90 -11.88
CA ASP A 19 -6.55 -5.60 -12.97
C ASP A 19 -6.59 -4.12 -13.35
N GLY A 20 -5.76 -3.27 -12.74
CA GLY A 20 -5.55 -1.88 -13.14
C GLY A 20 -6.40 -0.84 -12.43
N GLN A 21 -7.19 -1.22 -11.42
CA GLN A 21 -7.92 -0.28 -10.58
C GLN A 21 -6.94 0.51 -9.70
N ILE A 22 -7.07 1.84 -9.69
CA ILE A 22 -6.29 2.71 -8.81
C ILE A 22 -6.95 2.74 -7.43
N LEU A 23 -6.21 2.35 -6.40
CA LEU A 23 -6.68 2.37 -5.02
C LEU A 23 -6.40 3.70 -4.32
N GLY A 24 -5.34 4.41 -4.73
CA GLY A 24 -4.97 5.69 -4.12
C GLY A 24 -3.46 5.87 -3.96
N LEU A 25 -3.03 6.60 -2.93
CA LEU A 25 -1.62 6.97 -2.70
C LEU A 25 -1.09 6.42 -1.39
N ILE A 26 0.13 5.87 -1.39
CA ILE A 26 0.80 5.42 -0.16
C ILE A 26 1.09 6.62 0.75
N ASP A 27 0.58 6.58 1.97
CA ASP A 27 0.85 7.59 3.00
C ASP A 27 1.87 7.09 4.03
N ASN A 28 1.70 5.86 4.50
CA ASN A 28 2.51 5.34 5.61
C ASN A 28 2.55 3.80 5.64
N PHE A 29 3.23 3.24 6.65
CA PHE A 29 3.39 1.80 6.85
C PHE A 29 3.22 1.44 8.34
N ILE A 30 2.70 0.23 8.60
CA ILE A 30 2.69 -0.37 9.94
C ILE A 30 3.86 -1.33 10.03
N ILE A 31 4.63 -1.23 11.11
CA ILE A 31 5.76 -2.11 11.39
C ILE A 31 5.54 -2.87 12.69
N GLU A 32 5.95 -4.14 12.70
CA GLU A 32 6.11 -4.90 13.93
C GLU A 32 7.38 -4.43 14.64
N THR A 33 7.25 -3.85 15.84
CA THR A 33 8.38 -3.23 16.54
C THR A 33 9.43 -4.22 17.05
N ALA A 34 9.07 -5.49 17.24
CA ALA A 34 9.97 -6.53 17.71
C ALA A 34 10.94 -7.02 16.62
N THR A 35 10.45 -7.18 15.38
CA THR A 35 11.24 -7.73 14.26
C THR A 35 11.68 -6.66 13.26
N GLY A 36 11.01 -5.50 13.25
CA GLY A 36 11.15 -4.48 12.22
C GLY A 36 10.48 -4.83 10.88
N MET A 37 9.69 -5.91 10.82
CA MET A 37 8.97 -6.30 9.61
C MET A 37 7.84 -5.32 9.30
N ILE A 38 7.63 -5.05 8.01
CA ILE A 38 6.50 -4.25 7.53
C ILE A 38 5.29 -5.18 7.41
N GLU A 39 4.21 -4.86 8.13
CA GLU A 39 2.97 -5.64 8.11
C GLU A 39 2.00 -5.09 7.07
N ASN A 40 1.79 -3.77 7.07
CA ASN A 40 0.79 -3.13 6.24
C ASN A 40 1.29 -1.86 5.57
N VAL A 41 0.70 -1.58 4.41
CA VAL A 41 0.78 -0.30 3.70
C VAL A 41 -0.51 0.46 3.95
N LEU A 42 -0.39 1.73 4.31
CA LEU A 42 -1.51 2.64 4.54
C LEU A 42 -1.67 3.54 3.33
N VAL A 43 -2.85 3.52 2.73
CA VAL A 43 -3.15 4.18 1.45
C VAL A 43 -4.28 5.18 1.63
N ILE A 44 -4.07 6.42 1.25
CA ILE A 44 -5.16 7.40 1.12
C ILE A 44 -6.00 6.97 -0.08
N PRO A 45 -7.29 6.63 0.10
CA PRO A 45 -8.13 6.16 -0.99
C PRO A 45 -8.30 7.23 -2.08
N ALA A 46 -8.33 6.80 -3.34
CA ALA A 46 -8.75 7.66 -4.45
C ALA A 46 -10.25 7.99 -4.34
N GLU A 47 -10.71 9.06 -5.01
CA GLU A 47 -12.10 9.54 -4.90
C GLU A 47 -13.13 8.49 -5.34
N GLU A 48 -12.77 7.62 -6.29
CA GLU A 48 -13.66 6.58 -6.84
C GLU A 48 -13.72 5.32 -5.96
N ILE A 49 -12.90 5.25 -4.90
CA ILE A 49 -12.85 4.10 -4.00
C ILE A 49 -13.84 4.27 -2.85
N GLU A 50 -14.80 3.36 -2.74
CA GLU A 50 -15.69 3.25 -1.58
C GLU A 50 -14.93 2.60 -0.40
N PRO A 51 -14.48 3.37 0.62
CA PRO A 51 -13.57 2.85 1.64
C PRO A 51 -14.24 1.80 2.54
N ARG A 52 -15.58 1.76 2.59
CA ARG A 52 -16.34 0.76 3.36
C ARG A 52 -16.15 -0.67 2.85
N LEU A 53 -15.69 -0.83 1.61
CA LEU A 53 -15.36 -2.14 1.05
C LEU A 53 -14.00 -2.68 1.52
N PHE A 54 -13.25 -1.89 2.30
CA PHE A 54 -11.90 -2.22 2.75
C PHE A 54 -11.78 -2.10 4.26
N ARG A 55 -10.76 -2.77 4.82
CA ARG A 55 -10.30 -2.45 6.17
C ARG A 55 -9.64 -1.07 6.14
N THR A 56 -10.06 -0.20 7.05
CA THR A 56 -9.51 1.15 7.22
C THR A 56 -8.98 1.37 8.63
N ASP A 57 -8.07 2.33 8.78
CA ASP A 57 -7.67 2.83 10.09
C ASP A 57 -8.56 4.00 10.55
N ASP A 58 -8.23 4.58 11.70
CA ASP A 58 -8.93 5.72 12.29
C ASP A 58 -8.87 7.01 11.46
N GLN A 59 -7.90 7.11 10.54
CA GLN A 59 -7.75 8.23 9.60
C GLN A 59 -8.45 7.96 8.26
N GLY A 60 -9.11 6.80 8.10
CA GLY A 60 -9.79 6.42 6.87
C GLY A 60 -8.85 5.94 5.76
N ARG A 61 -7.57 5.63 6.06
CA ARG A 61 -6.63 5.05 5.09
C ARG A 61 -6.93 3.57 4.92
N LEU A 62 -6.83 3.08 3.69
CA LEU A 62 -6.92 1.64 3.41
C LEU A 62 -5.73 0.93 4.06
N VAL A 63 -5.99 -0.18 4.75
CA VAL A 63 -4.96 -0.98 5.45
C VAL A 63 -4.70 -2.25 4.66
N LEU A 64 -3.72 -2.19 3.76
CA LEU A 64 -3.40 -3.28 2.83
C LEU A 64 -2.22 -4.13 3.36
N PRO A 65 -2.26 -5.47 3.25
CA PRO A 65 -1.12 -6.31 3.64
C PRO A 65 0.10 -6.04 2.76
N PHE A 66 1.26 -5.80 3.35
CA PHE A 66 2.51 -5.62 2.59
C PHE A 66 2.87 -6.87 1.79
N SER A 67 2.47 -8.06 2.27
CA SER A 67 2.66 -9.34 1.58
C SER A 67 1.98 -9.42 0.20
N GLU A 68 0.96 -8.60 -0.06
CA GLU A 68 0.28 -8.58 -1.35
C GLU A 68 0.93 -7.65 -2.38
N MET A 69 2.01 -6.95 -2.01
CA MET A 69 2.77 -6.13 -2.95
C MET A 69 3.53 -7.00 -3.94
N ARG A 70 3.24 -6.83 -5.24
CA ARG A 70 3.83 -7.62 -6.33
C ARG A 70 4.95 -6.90 -7.06
N ALA A 71 4.83 -5.59 -7.23
CA ALA A 71 5.80 -4.82 -7.99
C ALA A 71 5.90 -3.37 -7.49
N VAL A 72 7.11 -2.82 -7.57
CA VAL A 72 7.41 -1.41 -7.31
C VAL A 72 8.13 -0.83 -8.52
N LYS A 73 7.43 -0.03 -9.31
CA LYS A 73 7.99 0.73 -10.44
C LYS A 73 7.54 2.19 -10.32
N ASP A 74 6.88 2.73 -11.35
CA ASP A 74 6.22 4.03 -11.30
C ASP A 74 5.05 3.99 -10.33
N VAL A 75 4.29 2.89 -10.39
CA VAL A 75 3.22 2.51 -9.46
C VAL A 75 3.62 1.33 -8.59
N VAL A 76 2.89 1.13 -7.50
CA VAL A 76 2.93 -0.07 -6.65
C VAL A 76 1.74 -0.95 -6.99
N VAL A 77 2.01 -2.20 -7.38
CA VAL A 77 0.96 -3.17 -7.75
C VAL A 77 0.67 -4.07 -6.56
N MET A 78 -0.62 -4.18 -6.19
CA MET A 78 -1.12 -5.03 -5.11
C MET A 78 -2.04 -6.12 -5.68
N ASN A 79 -1.98 -7.30 -5.08
CA ASN A 79 -2.95 -8.35 -5.33
C ASN A 79 -4.11 -8.23 -4.33
N MET A 80 -5.34 -8.06 -4.85
CA MET A 80 -6.54 -7.95 -4.03
C MET A 80 -7.30 -9.26 -4.11
N LYS A 81 -7.02 -10.17 -3.18
CA LYS A 81 -7.79 -11.41 -2.99
C LYS A 81 -8.82 -11.26 -1.88
#